data_AF-A0AAV4UII5-F1
#
_entry.id   AF-A0AAV4UII5-F1
#
_cell.length_a   1.000
_cell.length_b   1.000
_cell.length_c   1.000
_cell.angle_alpha   90.00
_cell.angle_beta   90.00
_cell.angle_gamma   90.00
#
_symmetry.space_group_name_H-M   'P 1'
#
loop_
_entity.id
_entity.type
_entity.pdbx_description
1 polymer ?
#
loop_
_entity_poly.entity_id
_entity_poly.type
_entity_poly.pdbx_seq_one_letter_code
_entity_poly.pdbx_strand_id
1 'polypeptide(L)'
;MIAELIFAVTLNVGVIMRASRISYQVFRVQTTLQVMYNKVGTAEPKTLQIVKNMLDIKFPEMTAYGIVKLKPALIVSSFGSVLTYGLLVINVNRP
;
A
#
# COMPACT_ATOMS: atom_id res chain seq x y z
N MET A 1 27.16 4.13 9.81
CA MET A 1 26.38 5.32 9.39
C MET A 1 25.87 5.27 7.94
N ILE A 2 26.69 5.43 6.88
CA ILE A 2 26.15 5.46 5.48
C ILE A 2 25.58 4.10 5.04
N ALA A 3 26.29 3.00 5.33
CA ALA A 3 25.83 1.65 4.98
C ALA A 3 24.51 1.28 5.69
N GLU A 4 24.34 1.71 6.94
CA GLU A 4 23.11 1.48 7.71
C GLU A 4 21.93 2.28 7.15
N LEU A 5 22.17 3.51 6.69
CA LEU A 5 21.17 4.33 6.03
C LEU A 5 20.69 3.66 4.72
N ILE A 6 21.63 3.18 3.90
CA ILE A 6 21.30 2.49 2.64
C ILE A 6 20.52 1.21 2.92
N PHE A 7 20.92 0.43 3.92
CA PHE A 7 20.23 -0.80 4.31
C PHE A 7 18.82 -0.49 4.81
N ALA A 8 18.65 0.50 5.67
CA ALA A 8 17.34 0.91 6.18
C ALA A 8 16.41 1.40 5.08
N VAL A 9 16.90 2.21 4.13
CA VAL A 9 16.11 2.67 2.98
C VAL A 9 15.68 1.49 2.11
N THR A 10 16.59 0.56 1.83
CA THR A 10 16.32 -0.62 1.00
C THR A 10 15.25 -1.53 1.63
N LEU A 11 15.34 -1.77 2.95
CA LEU A 11 14.33 -2.53 3.69
C LEU A 11 12.96 -1.85 3.66
N ASN A 12 12.90 -0.54 3.87
CA ASN A 12 11.64 0.21 3.81
C ASN A 12 11.01 0.14 2.42
N VAL A 13 11.79 0.30 1.35
CA VAL A 13 11.29 0.13 -0.02
C VAL A 13 10.74 -1.28 -0.23
N GLY A 14 11.44 -2.31 0.23
CA GLY A 14 10.99 -3.71 0.14
C GLY A 14 9.65 -3.94 0.84
N VAL A 15 9.48 -3.45 2.07
CA VAL A 15 8.24 -3.56 2.84
C VAL A 15 7.10 -2.82 2.13
N ILE A 16 7.33 -1.58 1.68
CA ILE A 16 6.31 -0.78 0.99
C ILE A 16 5.89 -1.45 -0.32
N MET A 17 6.83 -1.99 -1.10
CA MET A 17 6.52 -2.73 -2.33
C MET A 17 5.66 -3.97 -2.05
N ARG A 18 6.01 -4.76 -1.03
CA ARG A 18 5.24 -5.95 -0.64
C ARG A 18 3.83 -5.58 -0.19
N ALA A 19 3.70 -4.58 0.68
CA ALA A 19 2.41 -4.08 1.16
C ALA A 19 1.54 -3.54 0.01
N SER A 20 2.15 -2.81 -0.92
CA SER A 20 1.46 -2.32 -2.12
C SER A 20 0.98 -3.47 -3.01
N ARG A 21 1.79 -4.52 -3.18
CA ARG A 21 1.39 -5.70 -3.96
C ARG A 21 0.22 -6.44 -3.33
N ILE A 22 0.20 -6.59 -2.00
CA ILE A 22 -0.93 -7.22 -1.31
C ILE A 22 -2.18 -6.37 -1.46
N SER A 23 -2.08 -5.05 -1.26
CA SER A 23 -3.19 -4.12 -1.45
C SER A 23 -3.77 -4.21 -2.87
N TYR A 24 -2.90 -4.32 -3.88
CA TYR A 24 -3.31 -4.50 -5.27
C TYR A 24 -4.03 -5.83 -5.50
N GLN A 25 -3.53 -6.94 -4.94
CA GLN A 25 -4.21 -8.24 -5.07
C GLN A 25 -5.58 -8.23 -4.38
N VAL A 26 -5.70 -7.61 -3.21
CA VAL A 26 -6.97 -7.40 -2.52
C VAL A 26 -7.95 -6.63 -3.40
N PHE A 27 -7.52 -5.52 -3.98
CA PHE A 27 -8.34 -4.72 -4.89
C PHE A 27 -8.78 -5.52 -6.13
N ARG A 28 -7.90 -6.35 -6.68
CA ARG A 28 -8.23 -7.25 -7.81
C ARG A 28 -9.28 -8.28 -7.42
N VAL A 29 -9.17 -8.88 -6.23
CA VAL A 29 -10.15 -9.85 -5.72
C VAL A 29 -11.51 -9.17 -5.54
N GLN A 30 -11.55 -7.97 -4.92
CA GLN A 30 -12.80 -7.20 -4.78
C GLN A 30 -13.41 -6.85 -6.14
N THR A 31 -12.61 -6.36 -7.09
CA THR A 31 -13.09 -6.04 -8.44
C THR A 31 -13.64 -7.29 -9.13
N THR A 32 -12.96 -8.43 -9.00
CA THR A 32 -13.41 -9.70 -9.58
C THR A 32 -14.73 -10.15 -8.95
N LEU A 33 -14.87 -10.04 -7.63
CA LEU A 33 -16.11 -10.34 -6.91
C LEU A 33 -17.27 -9.41 -7.34
N GLN A 34 -17.01 -8.11 -7.56
CA GLN A 34 -18.03 -7.19 -8.10
C GLN A 34 -18.47 -7.59 -9.51
N VAL A 35 -17.53 -7.95 -10.38
CA VAL A 35 -17.85 -8.43 -11.73
C VAL A 35 -18.64 -9.74 -11.66
N MET A 36 -18.27 -10.66 -10.78
CA MET A 36 -19.03 -11.88 -10.55
C MET A 36 -20.43 -11.58 -10.04
N TYR A 37 -20.60 -10.72 -9.03
CA TYR A 37 -21.91 -10.32 -8.51
C TYR A 37 -22.82 -9.77 -9.62
N ASN A 38 -22.28 -8.87 -10.45
CA ASN A 38 -23.03 -8.28 -11.56
C ASN A 38 -23.40 -9.31 -12.64
N LYS A 39 -22.55 -10.33 -12.88
CA LYS A 39 -22.83 -11.43 -13.84
C LYS A 39 -23.76 -12.50 -13.27
N VAL A 40 -23.73 -12.71 -11.95
CA VAL A 40 -24.51 -13.70 -11.19
C VAL A 40 -25.91 -13.18 -10.86
N GLY A 41 -26.27 -11.95 -11.26
CA GLY A 41 -27.61 -11.36 -11.08
C GLY A 41 -28.79 -12.19 -11.62
N THR A 42 -28.53 -13.24 -12.41
CA THR A 42 -29.51 -14.21 -12.92
C THR A 42 -29.35 -15.64 -12.34
N ALA A 43 -28.42 -15.86 -11.42
CA ALA A 43 -28.09 -17.18 -10.86
C ALA A 43 -28.73 -17.39 -9.47
N GLU A 44 -28.62 -18.62 -8.95
CA GLU A 44 -29.25 -19.06 -7.69
C GLU A 44 -29.05 -18.06 -6.53
N PRO A 45 -30.11 -17.79 -5.73
CA PRO A 45 -30.08 -16.79 -4.66
C PRO A 45 -29.03 -17.07 -3.58
N LYS A 46 -28.70 -18.35 -3.33
CA LYS A 46 -27.65 -18.74 -2.38
C LYS A 46 -26.26 -18.27 -2.82
N THR A 47 -25.94 -18.40 -4.10
CA THR A 47 -24.65 -17.98 -4.67
C THR A 47 -24.52 -16.46 -4.63
N LEU A 48 -25.61 -15.75 -4.94
CA LEU A 48 -25.67 -14.29 -4.83
C LEU A 48 -25.41 -13.80 -3.40
N GLN A 49 -26.00 -14.47 -2.40
CA GLN A 49 -25.82 -14.15 -0.99
C GLN A 49 -24.37 -14.37 -0.52
N ILE A 50 -23.72 -15.44 -0.95
CA ILE A 50 -22.31 -15.71 -0.62
C ILE A 50 -21.39 -14.63 -1.20
N VAL A 51 -21.58 -14.27 -2.48
CA VAL A 51 -20.77 -13.23 -3.14
C VAL A 51 -21.00 -11.87 -2.48
N LYS A 52 -22.24 -11.56 -2.09
CA LYS A 52 -22.57 -10.35 -1.33
C LYS A 52 -21.87 -10.31 0.04
N ASN A 53 -21.87 -11.42 0.77
CA ASN A 53 -21.18 -11.52 2.06
C ASN A 53 -19.67 -11.32 1.89
N MET A 54 -19.05 -11.87 0.84
CA MET A 54 -17.63 -11.67 0.55
C MET A 54 -17.29 -10.22 0.18
N LEU A 55 -18.21 -9.53 -0.49
CA LEU A 55 -18.07 -8.11 -0.83
C LEU A 55 -18.13 -7.19 0.39
N ASP A 56 -18.89 -7.58 1.41
CA ASP A 56 -19.05 -6.80 2.64
C ASP A 56 -17.84 -6.94 3.60
N ILE A 57 -16.97 -7.94 3.36
CA ILE A 57 -15.72 -8.10 4.10
C ILE A 57 -14.79 -6.92 3.79
N LYS A 58 -14.60 -6.04 4.78
CA LYS A 58 -13.60 -4.97 4.73
C LYS A 58 -12.21 -5.57 4.92
N PHE A 59 -11.38 -5.46 3.89
CA PHE A 59 -9.97 -5.77 4.02
C PHE A 59 -9.26 -4.68 4.83
N PRO A 60 -8.44 -5.04 5.83
CA PRO A 60 -7.71 -4.07 6.61
C PRO A 60 -6.74 -3.31 5.71
N GLU A 61 -6.67 -1.99 5.91
CA GLU A 61 -5.68 -1.18 5.20
C GLU A 61 -4.27 -1.53 5.67
N MET A 62 -3.36 -1.70 4.71
CA MET A 62 -1.93 -1.90 4.99
C MET A 62 -1.35 -0.61 5.58
N THR A 63 -1.16 -0.60 6.90
CA THR A 63 -0.61 0.53 7.64
C THR A 63 0.63 0.11 8.43
N ALA A 64 1.60 1.00 8.53
CA ALA A 64 2.67 0.89 9.51
C ALA A 64 2.14 1.42 10.85
N TYR A 65 1.94 0.52 11.80
CA TYR A 65 1.46 0.82 13.17
C TYR A 65 0.16 1.64 13.23
N GLY A 66 -0.70 1.59 12.21
CA GLY A 66 -1.92 2.40 12.15
C GLY A 66 -1.72 3.89 11.85
N ILE A 67 -0.47 4.35 11.72
CA ILE A 67 -0.13 5.78 11.54
C ILE A 67 0.01 6.10 10.06
N VAL A 68 0.70 5.24 9.31
CA VAL A 68 1.13 5.54 7.95
C VAL A 68 0.64 4.46 6.98
N LYS A 69 -0.18 4.82 5.99
CA LYS A 69 -0.65 3.89 4.94
C LYS A 69 0.50 3.53 4.00
N LEU A 70 0.85 2.25 3.91
CA LEU A 70 1.94 1.72 3.09
C LEU A 70 1.59 1.81 1.60
N LYS A 71 1.87 2.96 0.98
CA LYS A 71 1.65 3.24 -0.43
C LYS A 71 2.97 3.58 -1.13
N PRO A 72 3.11 3.29 -2.43
CA PRO A 72 4.32 3.64 -3.19
C PRO A 72 4.71 5.13 -3.10
N ALA A 73 3.73 6.03 -2.94
CA ALA A 73 3.96 7.46 -2.74
C ALA A 73 4.84 7.77 -1.51
N LEU A 74 4.83 6.90 -0.48
CA LEU A 74 5.72 7.05 0.67
C LEU A 74 7.20 6.92 0.30
N ILE A 75 7.53 6.08 -0.68
CA ILE A 75 8.92 5.92 -1.12
C ILE A 75 9.41 7.28 -1.64
N VAL A 76 8.66 7.87 -2.57
CA VAL A 76 8.98 9.17 -3.17
C VAL A 76 9.05 10.26 -2.09
N SER A 77 8.08 10.30 -1.17
CA SER A 77 8.07 11.26 -0.06
C SER A 77 9.26 11.09 0.87
N SER A 78 9.68 9.85 1.15
CA SER A 78 10.83 9.55 2.02
C SER A 78 12.14 9.99 1.37
N PHE A 79 12.33 9.67 0.09
CA PHE A 79 13.49 10.13 -0.67
C PHE A 79 13.54 11.65 -0.77
N GLY A 80 12.40 12.30 -1.05
CA GLY A 80 12.29 13.75 -1.10
C GLY A 80 12.65 14.40 0.24
N SER A 81 12.20 13.82 1.35
CA SER A 81 12.56 14.26 2.70
C SER A 81 14.08 14.17 2.95
N VAL A 82 14.69 13.00 2.68
CA VAL A 82 16.15 12.81 2.85
C VAL A 82 16.95 13.80 2.02
N LEU A 83 16.56 14.05 0.76
CA LEU A 83 17.22 15.03 -0.09
C LEU A 83 17.03 16.45 0.43
N THR A 84 15.81 16.82 0.82
CA THR A 84 15.49 18.17 1.31
C THR A 84 16.27 18.49 2.58
N TYR A 85 16.20 17.62 3.59
CA TYR A 85 16.95 17.82 4.83
C TYR A 85 18.47 17.70 4.62
N GLY A 86 18.92 16.78 3.77
CA GLY A 86 20.33 16.66 3.43
C GLY A 86 20.88 17.94 2.79
N LEU A 87 20.17 18.50 1.81
CA LEU A 87 20.54 19.77 1.17
C LEU A 87 20.47 20.94 2.14
N LEU A 88 19.47 20.99 3.02
CA LEU A 88 19.32 22.05 4.01
C LEU A 88 20.49 22.06 4.99
N VAL A 89 20.93 20.89 5.48
CA VAL A 89 22.12 20.78 6.33
C VAL A 89 23.37 21.24 5.61
N ILE A 90 23.57 20.84 4.35
CA ILE A 90 24.72 21.28 3.53
C ILE A 90 24.69 22.81 3.33
N ASN A 91 23.52 23.39 3.10
CA ASN A 91 23.38 24.80 2.81
C ASN A 91 23.50 25.68 4.06
N VAL A 92 23.04 25.20 5.23
CA VAL A 92 23.21 25.89 6.52
C VAL A 92 24.65 25.80 7.03
N ASN A 93 25.37 24.71 6.71
CA ASN A 93 26.79 24.56 7.04
C ASN A 93 27.73 25.14 5.96
N ARG A 94 27.21 25.83 4.95
CA ARG A 94 28.03 26.63 4.03
C ARG A 94 28.21 28.03 4.65
N PRO A 95 29.46 28.48 4.91
CA PRO A 95 29.73 29.83 5.38
C PRO A 95 29.34 30.89 4.34
#